data_AF-A0AA37NR98-F1
#
_entry.id   AF-A0AA37NR98-F1
#
_cell.length_a   1.000
_cell.length_b   1.000
_cell.length_c   1.000
_cell.angle_alpha   90.00
_cell.angle_beta   90.00
_cell.angle_gamma   90.00
#
_symmetry.space_group_name_H-M   'P 1'
#
loop_
_entity.id
_entity.type
_entity.pdbx_description
1 polymer ?
#
loop_
_entity_poly.entity_id
_entity_poly.type
_entity_poly.pdbx_seq_one_letter_code
_entity_poly.pdbx_strand_id
1 'polypeptide(L)'
;MPTPEQFQELTKKLEILVEKDKEQKGIALQNLLCQFKDSVAKIRLHYQRVIETYQRDIIPFLQSHSYLASDSVLSIIDKEYWETYHSKILAQIWNCSRSEILCRFMRSIGADEIAHLITQSEYKVKTELPLTKSRNKTRNGKRIDILITDNKSWVIIIENKINARVSKHGREDSQLARYRKWVEEKYPASHFKQCFVLLSLRNNRRQCEKDWIYCDYLTLFQGLLNCGYRDRIIEDYLATLYKLLPINLQITPCLCDIKRIEKLILP
;
A
#
# COMPACT_ATOMS: atom_id res chain seq x y z
N MET A 1 -68.13 -37.11 19.73
CA MET A 1 -68.12 -35.85 18.95
C MET A 1 -68.16 -34.68 19.93
N PRO A 2 -67.51 -33.54 19.63
CA PRO A 2 -67.58 -32.36 20.49
C PRO A 2 -69.04 -31.92 20.63
N THR A 3 -69.45 -31.46 21.81
CA THR A 3 -70.77 -30.85 21.95
C THR A 3 -70.80 -29.49 21.24
N PRO A 4 -71.98 -28.98 20.86
CA PRO A 4 -72.12 -27.65 20.27
C PRO A 4 -71.46 -26.54 21.12
N GLU A 5 -71.53 -26.64 22.46
CA GLU A 5 -70.83 -25.68 23.34
C GLU A 5 -69.30 -25.79 23.25
N GLN A 6 -68.77 -27.01 23.19
CA GLN A 6 -67.33 -27.24 23.03
C GLN A 6 -66.81 -26.67 21.71
N PHE A 7 -67.61 -26.77 20.64
CA PHE A 7 -67.25 -26.21 19.33
C PHE A 7 -67.28 -24.67 19.32
N GLN A 8 -68.29 -24.06 19.96
CA GLN A 8 -68.35 -22.60 20.12
C GLN A 8 -67.19 -22.06 20.97
N GLU A 9 -66.82 -22.76 22.04
CA GLU A 9 -65.71 -22.35 22.89
C GLU A 9 -64.36 -22.45 22.15
N LEU A 10 -64.18 -23.50 21.33
CA LEU A 10 -62.99 -23.65 20.50
C LEU A 10 -62.87 -22.53 19.46
N THR A 11 -64.00 -22.15 18.84
CA THR A 11 -64.07 -21.08 17.84
C THR A 11 -63.68 -19.74 18.47
N LYS A 12 -64.22 -19.40 19.65
CA LYS A 12 -63.82 -18.20 20.40
C LYS A 12 -62.34 -18.18 20.76
N LYS A 13 -61.77 -19.32 21.18
CA LYS A 13 -60.34 -19.43 21.49
C LYS A 13 -59.46 -19.19 20.25
N LEU A 14 -59.88 -19.72 19.09
CA LEU A 14 -59.20 -19.50 17.81
C LEU A 14 -59.26 -18.03 17.38
N GLU A 15 -60.41 -17.36 17.50
CA GLU A 15 -60.56 -15.94 17.20
C GLU A 15 -59.61 -15.07 18.04
N ILE A 16 -59.52 -15.35 19.35
CA ILE A 16 -58.59 -14.65 20.25
C ILE A 16 -57.13 -14.88 19.85
N LEU A 17 -56.76 -16.10 19.45
CA LEU A 17 -55.39 -16.43 19.01
C LEU A 17 -55.04 -15.72 17.69
N VAL A 18 -55.98 -15.64 16.75
CA VAL A 18 -55.79 -14.94 15.47
C VAL A 18 -55.59 -13.44 15.70
N GLU A 19 -56.37 -12.80 16.58
CA GLU A 19 -56.18 -11.38 16.91
C GLU A 19 -54.84 -11.12 17.62
N LYS A 20 -54.43 -12.01 18.55
CA LYS A 20 -53.09 -11.92 19.18
C LYS A 20 -51.95 -12.07 18.17
N ASP A 21 -52.07 -12.95 17.18
CA ASP A 21 -51.07 -13.12 16.12
C ASP A 21 -50.99 -11.88 15.22
N LYS A 22 -52.12 -11.26 14.88
CA LYS A 22 -52.15 -9.98 14.15
C LYS A 22 -51.47 -8.86 14.94
N GLU A 23 -51.74 -8.75 16.23
CA GLU A 23 -51.13 -7.75 17.10
C GLU A 23 -49.60 -7.94 17.21
N GLN A 24 -49.14 -9.18 17.41
CA GLN A 24 -47.71 -9.50 17.43
C GLN A 24 -47.02 -9.19 16.10
N LYS A 25 -47.65 -9.49 14.96
CA LYS A 25 -47.15 -9.11 13.63
C LYS A 25 -47.05 -7.59 13.47
N GLY A 26 -48.03 -6.84 13.97
CA GLY A 26 -48.00 -5.37 13.99
C GLY A 26 -46.81 -4.83 14.80
N ILE A 27 -46.60 -5.35 16.01
CA ILE A 27 -45.47 -4.98 16.88
C ILE A 27 -44.12 -5.32 16.20
N ALA A 28 -44.00 -6.51 15.62
CA ALA A 28 -42.78 -6.93 14.93
C ALA A 28 -42.43 -6.03 13.73
N LEU A 29 -43.43 -5.66 12.92
CA LEU A 29 -43.26 -4.74 11.80
C LEU A 29 -42.82 -3.34 12.28
N GLN A 30 -43.41 -2.85 13.36
CA GLN A 30 -43.08 -1.55 13.92
C GLN A 30 -41.66 -1.52 14.50
N ASN A 31 -41.23 -2.59 15.17
CA ASN A 31 -39.86 -2.75 15.64
C ASN A 31 -38.86 -2.78 14.47
N LEU A 32 -39.18 -3.50 13.38
CA LEU A 32 -38.33 -3.54 12.18
C LEU A 32 -38.21 -2.14 11.54
N LEU A 33 -39.31 -1.39 11.46
CA LEU A 33 -39.31 -0.01 10.94
C LEU A 33 -38.46 0.93 11.80
N CYS A 34 -38.52 0.81 13.13
CA CYS A 34 -37.66 1.57 14.03
C CYS A 34 -36.17 1.23 13.82
N GLN A 35 -35.82 -0.06 13.78
CA GLN A 35 -34.44 -0.51 13.52
C GLN A 35 -33.91 -0.03 12.16
N PHE A 36 -34.75 -0.05 11.13
CA PHE A 36 -34.40 0.47 9.82
C PHE A 36 -34.12 1.98 9.86
N LYS A 37 -35.00 2.77 10.50
CA LYS A 37 -34.81 4.22 10.66
C LYS A 37 -33.52 4.54 11.40
N ASP A 38 -33.23 3.84 12.49
CA ASP A 38 -31.99 4.01 13.26
C ASP A 38 -30.75 3.68 12.42
N SER A 39 -30.82 2.61 11.62
CA SER A 39 -29.73 2.21 10.74
C SER A 39 -29.48 3.27 9.65
N VAL A 40 -30.53 3.79 9.03
CA VAL A 40 -30.43 4.88 8.05
C VAL A 40 -29.87 6.14 8.69
N ALA A 41 -30.29 6.49 9.90
CA ALA A 41 -29.76 7.65 10.63
C ALA A 41 -28.26 7.50 10.91
N LYS A 42 -27.81 6.31 11.34
CA LYS A 42 -26.38 6.00 11.54
C LYS A 42 -25.58 6.11 10.25
N ILE A 43 -26.10 5.58 9.13
CA ILE A 43 -25.47 5.69 7.82
C ILE A 43 -25.33 7.15 7.40
N ARG A 44 -26.40 7.95 7.55
CA ARG A 44 -26.38 9.39 7.22
C ARG A 44 -25.35 10.14 8.05
N LEU A 45 -25.31 9.92 9.37
CA LEU A 45 -24.34 10.56 10.24
C LEU A 45 -22.90 10.19 9.84
N HIS A 46 -22.66 8.92 9.52
CA HIS A 46 -21.35 8.48 9.06
C HIS A 46 -20.97 9.12 7.73
N TYR A 47 -21.90 9.18 6.77
CA TYR A 47 -21.71 9.83 5.47
C TYR A 47 -21.45 11.33 5.60
N GLN A 48 -22.11 12.00 6.54
CA GLN A 48 -21.87 13.42 6.80
C GLN A 48 -20.47 13.68 7.34
N ARG A 49 -20.01 12.91 8.33
CA ARG A 49 -18.61 13.00 8.84
C ARG A 49 -17.59 12.76 7.74
N VAL A 50 -17.88 11.79 6.88
CA VAL A 50 -17.11 11.47 5.67
C VAL A 50 -16.94 12.70 4.77
N ILE A 51 -18.04 13.40 4.47
CA ILE A 51 -18.02 14.62 3.66
C ILE A 51 -17.23 15.72 4.35
N GLU A 52 -17.45 15.92 5.66
CA GLU A 52 -16.75 16.95 6.44
C GLU A 52 -15.23 16.72 6.43
N THR A 53 -14.76 15.50 6.65
CA THR A 53 -13.34 15.14 6.54
C THR A 53 -12.82 15.34 5.11
N TYR A 54 -13.58 14.94 4.10
CA TYR A 54 -13.18 15.13 2.71
C TYR A 54 -13.01 16.61 2.35
N GLN A 55 -13.96 17.46 2.76
CA GLN A 55 -13.91 18.90 2.51
C GLN A 55 -12.79 19.58 3.29
N ARG A 56 -12.58 19.21 4.56
CA ARG A 56 -11.60 19.84 5.44
C ARG A 56 -10.17 19.41 5.10
N ASP A 57 -9.94 18.14 4.82
CA ASP A 57 -8.59 17.57 4.78
C ASP A 57 -8.16 17.20 3.34
N ILE A 58 -9.07 16.64 2.53
CA ILE A 58 -8.71 16.12 1.19
C ILE A 58 -8.66 17.20 0.13
N ILE A 59 -9.66 18.07 0.08
CA ILE A 59 -9.71 19.14 -0.92
C ILE A 59 -8.46 20.04 -0.82
N PRO A 60 -8.09 20.56 0.36
CA PRO A 60 -6.88 21.40 0.47
C PRO A 60 -5.59 20.63 0.14
N PHE A 61 -5.51 19.35 0.48
CA PHE A 61 -4.39 18.49 0.11
C PHE A 61 -4.26 18.38 -1.42
N LEU A 62 -5.34 18.03 -2.12
CA LEU A 62 -5.35 17.91 -3.58
C LEU A 62 -5.06 19.24 -4.28
N GLN A 63 -5.54 20.36 -3.72
CA GLN A 63 -5.25 21.69 -4.24
C GLN A 63 -3.76 22.05 -4.10
N SER A 64 -3.15 21.77 -2.94
CA SER A 64 -1.72 22.01 -2.71
C SER A 64 -0.81 21.02 -3.45
N HIS A 65 -1.35 19.88 -3.89
CA HIS A 65 -0.64 18.82 -4.60
C HIS A 65 -1.30 18.51 -5.94
N SER A 66 -1.69 19.56 -6.68
CA SER A 66 -2.45 19.43 -7.93
C SER A 66 -1.74 18.59 -9.00
N TYR A 67 -0.41 18.51 -8.97
CA TYR A 67 0.40 17.66 -9.83
C TYR A 67 0.08 16.16 -9.69
N LEU A 68 -0.49 15.70 -8.56
CA LEU A 68 -0.87 14.30 -8.37
C LEU A 68 -1.95 13.85 -9.36
N ALA A 69 -2.76 14.78 -9.86
CA ALA A 69 -3.79 14.51 -10.86
C ALA A 69 -3.25 14.52 -12.31
N SER A 70 -2.01 14.94 -12.52
CA SER A 70 -1.41 15.02 -13.85
C SER A 70 -1.06 13.64 -14.41
N ASP A 71 -1.03 13.54 -15.74
CA ASP A 71 -0.45 12.37 -16.41
C ASP A 71 1.07 12.35 -16.21
N SER A 72 1.55 11.31 -15.54
CA SER A 72 2.97 11.11 -15.35
C SER A 72 3.64 10.57 -16.60
N VAL A 73 4.97 10.70 -16.69
CA VAL A 73 5.76 10.14 -17.79
C VAL A 73 5.49 8.65 -17.95
N LEU A 74 5.45 7.88 -16.86
CA LEU A 74 5.18 6.42 -16.94
C LEU A 74 3.76 6.10 -17.42
N SER A 75 2.79 6.97 -17.13
CA SER A 75 1.43 6.92 -17.67
C SER A 75 1.45 7.09 -19.19
N ILE A 76 2.09 8.17 -19.65
CA ILE A 76 2.13 8.58 -21.06
C ILE A 76 2.77 7.51 -21.95
N ILE A 77 3.78 6.79 -21.44
CA ILE A 77 4.50 5.77 -22.21
C ILE A 77 3.99 4.34 -21.95
N ASP A 78 2.88 4.18 -21.23
CA ASP A 78 2.27 2.89 -20.85
C ASP A 78 3.25 1.95 -20.10
N LYS A 79 4.04 2.51 -19.17
CA LYS A 79 5.04 1.79 -18.36
C LYS A 79 4.80 1.82 -16.84
N GLU A 80 3.61 2.25 -16.39
CA GLU A 80 3.23 2.32 -14.97
C GLU A 80 3.31 0.99 -14.21
N TYR A 81 3.23 -0.15 -14.91
CA TYR A 81 3.27 -1.47 -14.28
C TYR A 81 4.63 -2.19 -14.44
N TRP A 82 5.65 -1.49 -14.93
CA TRP A 82 6.95 -2.09 -15.25
C TRP A 82 8.00 -1.77 -14.18
N GLU A 83 8.34 -2.78 -13.36
CA GLU A 83 9.32 -2.71 -12.25
C GLU A 83 10.62 -1.97 -12.64
N THR A 84 11.18 -2.26 -13.81
CA THR A 84 12.42 -1.64 -14.30
C THR A 84 12.33 -0.11 -14.45
N TYR A 85 11.18 0.44 -14.86
CA TYR A 85 11.06 1.89 -15.04
C TYR A 85 10.94 2.61 -13.70
N HIS A 86 10.20 2.04 -12.74
CA HIS A 86 10.18 2.51 -11.36
C HIS A 86 11.59 2.54 -10.76
N SER A 87 12.34 1.46 -10.93
CA SER A 87 13.71 1.36 -10.42
C SER A 87 14.64 2.42 -11.01
N LYS A 88 14.48 2.75 -12.30
CA LYS A 88 15.24 3.83 -12.96
C LYS A 88 14.91 5.22 -12.43
N ILE A 89 13.63 5.53 -12.20
CA ILE A 89 13.23 6.81 -11.61
C ILE A 89 13.72 6.92 -10.17
N LEU A 90 13.53 5.88 -9.37
CA LEU A 90 14.05 5.82 -8.00
C LEU A 90 15.56 6.02 -7.92
N ALA A 91 16.31 5.47 -8.87
CA ALA A 91 17.75 5.69 -8.94
C ALA A 91 18.15 7.14 -9.24
N GLN A 92 17.31 7.90 -9.98
CA GLN A 92 17.50 9.33 -10.17
C GLN A 92 17.15 10.13 -8.92
N ILE A 93 16.05 9.78 -8.24
CA ILE A 93 15.63 10.42 -7.00
C ILE A 93 16.67 10.23 -5.89
N TRP A 94 17.20 9.02 -5.75
CA TRP A 94 18.21 8.65 -4.76
C TRP A 94 19.65 8.80 -5.27
N ASN A 95 19.89 9.67 -6.26
CA ASN A 95 21.24 9.97 -6.70
C ASN A 95 22.07 10.58 -5.55
N CYS A 96 23.40 10.39 -5.58
CA CYS A 96 24.35 10.95 -4.62
C CYS A 96 24.18 12.44 -4.36
N SER A 97 23.85 13.24 -5.39
CA SER A 97 23.60 14.68 -5.23
C SER A 97 22.33 15.00 -4.43
N ARG A 98 21.55 13.97 -4.06
CA ARG A 98 20.28 14.02 -3.33
C ARG A 98 20.30 13.05 -2.13
N SER A 99 21.49 12.87 -1.53
CA SER A 99 21.73 11.94 -0.42
C SER A 99 20.74 12.08 0.74
N GLU A 100 20.26 13.30 1.02
CA GLU A 100 19.26 13.54 2.06
C GLU A 100 17.92 12.84 1.80
N ILE A 101 17.48 12.73 0.54
CA ILE A 101 16.22 12.06 0.19
C ILE A 101 16.33 10.57 0.50
N LEU A 102 17.44 9.95 0.07
CA LEU A 102 17.73 8.55 0.38
C LEU A 102 17.86 8.34 1.90
N CYS A 103 18.59 9.21 2.59
CA CYS A 103 18.76 9.16 4.04
C CYS A 103 17.42 9.18 4.78
N ARG A 104 16.53 10.13 4.44
CA ARG A 104 15.17 10.21 5.02
C ARG A 104 14.34 8.97 4.72
N PHE A 105 14.41 8.46 3.49
CA PHE A 105 13.74 7.21 3.13
C PHE A 105 14.24 6.02 3.98
N MET A 106 15.55 5.86 4.13
CA MET A 106 16.11 4.77 4.94
C MET A 106 15.68 4.86 6.42
N ARG A 107 15.62 6.07 7.00
CA ARG A 107 15.05 6.26 8.36
C ARG A 107 13.58 5.88 8.43
N SER A 108 12.78 6.25 7.42
CA SER A 108 11.34 5.94 7.40
C SER A 108 11.02 4.45 7.39
N ILE A 109 11.95 3.61 6.93
CA ILE A 109 11.82 2.15 6.94
C ILE A 109 12.56 1.48 8.11
N GLY A 110 13.08 2.27 9.06
CA GLY A 110 13.77 1.77 10.26
C GLY A 110 15.23 1.32 10.02
N ALA A 111 15.87 1.80 8.95
CA ALA A 111 17.25 1.47 8.59
C ALA A 111 18.24 2.58 9.01
N ASP A 112 18.14 3.05 10.27
CA ASP A 112 18.88 4.20 10.77
C ASP A 112 20.41 4.03 10.70
N GLU A 113 20.91 2.82 10.96
CA GLU A 113 22.36 2.53 10.89
C GLU A 113 22.97 2.90 9.53
N ILE A 114 22.31 2.53 8.43
CA ILE A 114 22.78 2.87 7.09
C ILE A 114 22.47 4.35 6.77
N ALA A 115 21.33 4.87 7.23
CA ALA A 115 20.95 6.26 7.00
C ALA A 115 22.04 7.25 7.45
N HIS A 116 22.71 6.98 8.58
CA HIS A 116 23.81 7.80 9.08
C HIS A 116 25.07 7.79 8.19
N LEU A 117 25.32 6.72 7.44
CA LEU A 117 26.50 6.57 6.58
C LEU A 117 26.32 7.22 5.20
N ILE A 118 25.08 7.33 4.72
CA ILE A 118 24.75 7.85 3.38
C ILE A 118 25.26 9.29 3.19
N THR A 119 25.16 10.14 4.21
CA THR A 119 25.58 11.55 4.11
C THR A 119 27.09 11.74 4.24
N GLN A 120 27.83 10.70 4.61
CA GLN A 120 29.27 10.77 4.91
C GLN A 120 30.15 10.32 3.73
N SER A 121 29.55 9.85 2.64
CA SER A 121 30.28 9.22 1.54
C SER A 121 29.66 9.54 0.19
N GLU A 122 30.51 9.67 -0.83
CA GLU A 122 30.04 9.58 -2.21
C GLU A 122 29.64 8.15 -2.52
N TYR A 123 28.48 7.98 -3.17
CA TYR A 123 27.97 6.65 -3.50
C TYR A 123 27.44 6.60 -4.93
N LYS A 124 27.22 5.38 -5.43
CA LYS A 124 26.69 5.12 -6.76
C LYS A 124 25.40 4.33 -6.67
N VAL A 125 24.42 4.72 -7.46
CA VAL A 125 23.20 3.94 -7.70
C VAL A 125 23.32 3.23 -9.02
N LYS A 126 23.08 1.92 -9.03
CA LYS A 126 23.00 1.10 -10.23
C LYS A 126 21.65 0.41 -10.27
N THR A 127 21.01 0.46 -11.42
CA THR A 127 19.79 -0.30 -11.68
C THR A 127 20.12 -1.51 -12.52
N GLU A 128 19.24 -2.52 -12.44
CA GLU A 128 19.24 -3.61 -13.39
C GLU A 128 20.59 -4.36 -13.44
N LEU A 129 21.24 -4.53 -12.29
CA LEU A 129 22.59 -5.07 -12.18
C LEU A 129 22.58 -6.61 -12.33
N PRO A 130 23.19 -7.19 -13.37
CA PRO A 130 23.25 -8.64 -13.52
C PRO A 130 24.18 -9.27 -12.48
N LEU A 131 23.78 -10.40 -11.92
CA LEU A 131 24.59 -11.18 -10.97
C LEU A 131 25.77 -11.89 -11.66
N THR A 132 25.71 -12.10 -12.99
CA THR A 132 26.72 -12.85 -13.76
C THR A 132 27.22 -12.06 -14.97
N LYS A 133 28.45 -12.33 -15.43
CA LYS A 133 29.09 -11.62 -16.56
C LYS A 133 28.42 -11.86 -17.93
N SER A 134 27.49 -12.80 -18.04
CA SER A 134 26.76 -13.09 -19.28
C SER A 134 25.65 -12.07 -19.51
N ARG A 135 25.84 -11.16 -20.49
CA ARG A 135 24.88 -10.12 -20.90
C ARG A 135 23.51 -10.65 -21.38
N ASN A 136 23.38 -11.95 -21.70
CA ASN A 136 22.24 -12.49 -22.46
C ASN A 136 21.17 -13.27 -21.67
N LYS A 137 21.05 -13.14 -20.34
CA LYS A 137 19.99 -13.81 -19.58
C LYS A 137 19.09 -12.81 -18.83
N THR A 138 18.16 -12.23 -19.58
CA THR A 138 17.05 -11.38 -19.11
C THR A 138 15.92 -12.17 -18.41
N ARG A 139 16.09 -13.47 -18.17
CA ARG A 139 15.09 -14.31 -17.50
C ARG A 139 15.52 -14.67 -16.08
N ASN A 140 14.63 -14.39 -15.13
CA ASN A 140 14.43 -15.13 -13.87
C ASN A 140 15.48 -14.89 -12.76
N GLY A 141 15.32 -13.79 -12.01
CA GLY A 141 15.97 -13.54 -10.71
C GLY A 141 17.50 -13.50 -10.74
N LYS A 142 18.08 -13.00 -11.83
CA LYS A 142 19.54 -12.89 -12.03
C LYS A 142 20.02 -11.45 -12.08
N ARG A 143 19.19 -10.52 -11.62
CA ARG A 143 19.45 -9.09 -11.76
C ARG A 143 18.85 -8.35 -10.57
N ILE A 144 19.70 -7.64 -9.83
CA ILE A 144 19.26 -6.77 -8.75
C ILE A 144 18.62 -5.53 -9.36
N ASP A 145 17.43 -5.18 -8.90
CA ASP A 145 16.69 -4.05 -9.46
C ASP A 145 17.35 -2.71 -9.14
N ILE A 146 17.76 -2.49 -7.88
CA ILE A 146 18.54 -1.32 -7.47
C ILE A 146 19.64 -1.75 -6.48
N LEU A 147 20.87 -1.32 -6.74
CA LEU A 147 22.01 -1.43 -5.84
C LEU A 147 22.58 -0.03 -5.58
N ILE A 148 22.74 0.32 -4.31
CA ILE A 148 23.34 1.59 -3.88
C ILE A 148 24.53 1.29 -2.98
N THR A 149 25.69 1.87 -3.24
CA THR A 149 26.90 1.61 -2.43
C THR A 149 27.94 2.70 -2.58
N ASP A 150 28.67 2.99 -1.50
CA ASP A 150 29.90 3.79 -1.51
C ASP A 150 31.13 2.98 -1.99
N ASN A 151 30.99 1.66 -2.16
CA ASN A 151 32.06 0.68 -2.41
C ASN A 151 33.16 0.64 -1.35
N LYS A 152 32.92 1.20 -0.16
CA LYS A 152 33.89 1.25 0.94
C LYS A 152 33.36 0.61 2.22
N SER A 153 32.15 0.97 2.63
CA SER A 153 31.66 0.65 3.97
C SER A 153 30.21 0.20 4.04
N TRP A 154 29.39 0.45 3.01
CA TRP A 154 27.99 0.01 3.02
C TRP A 154 27.43 -0.33 1.64
N VAL A 155 26.39 -1.15 1.63
CA VAL A 155 25.63 -1.53 0.44
C VAL A 155 24.15 -1.67 0.78
N ILE A 156 23.30 -1.11 -0.08
CA ILE A 156 21.84 -1.23 -0.04
C ILE A 156 21.40 -1.95 -1.30
N ILE A 157 20.58 -2.98 -1.13
CA ILE A 157 19.94 -3.72 -2.20
C ILE A 157 18.44 -3.55 -2.08
N ILE A 158 17.80 -3.16 -3.18
CA ILE A 158 16.35 -3.03 -3.24
C ILE A 158 15.85 -3.94 -4.36
N GLU A 159 15.01 -4.91 -3.99
CA GLU A 159 14.20 -5.67 -4.94
C GLU A 159 12.84 -4.98 -5.07
N ASN A 160 12.44 -4.66 -6.29
CA ASN A 160 11.26 -3.85 -6.56
C ASN A 160 10.14 -4.67 -7.19
N LYS A 161 9.01 -4.80 -6.50
CA LYS A 161 7.84 -5.57 -6.95
C LYS A 161 6.60 -4.71 -7.14
N ILE A 162 6.13 -4.60 -8.39
CA ILE A 162 4.86 -3.92 -8.70
C ILE A 162 3.73 -4.94 -8.61
N ASN A 163 3.56 -5.76 -9.65
CA ASN A 163 2.48 -6.75 -9.74
C ASN A 163 2.97 -8.19 -9.46
N ALA A 164 4.27 -8.43 -9.58
CA ALA A 164 4.83 -9.76 -9.43
C ALA A 164 4.96 -10.16 -7.96
N ARG A 165 4.92 -11.47 -7.74
CA ARG A 165 5.39 -12.07 -6.48
C ARG A 165 6.90 -12.19 -6.53
N VAL A 166 7.54 -12.24 -5.37
CA VAL A 166 8.94 -12.67 -5.26
C VAL A 166 9.09 -14.04 -5.91
N SER A 167 10.03 -14.15 -6.85
CA SER A 167 10.20 -15.39 -7.62
C SER A 167 10.81 -16.49 -6.75
N LYS A 168 10.23 -17.70 -6.82
CA LYS A 168 10.85 -18.93 -6.33
C LYS A 168 11.35 -19.73 -7.53
N HIS A 169 12.56 -20.30 -7.45
CA HIS A 169 13.07 -21.18 -8.50
C HIS A 169 13.39 -22.55 -7.93
N GLY A 170 12.66 -23.56 -8.39
CA GLY A 170 12.86 -24.94 -7.95
C GLY A 170 12.63 -25.14 -6.45
N ARG A 171 13.31 -26.13 -5.88
CA ARG A 171 13.13 -26.57 -4.49
C ARG A 171 13.94 -25.80 -3.46
N GLU A 172 14.97 -25.02 -3.83
CA GLU A 172 16.00 -24.67 -2.83
C GLU A 172 16.30 -23.19 -2.61
N ASP A 173 16.12 -22.24 -3.54
CA ASP A 173 16.42 -20.83 -3.21
C ASP A 173 15.43 -19.82 -3.79
N SER A 174 15.01 -18.90 -2.92
CA SER A 174 14.24 -17.72 -3.29
C SER A 174 15.10 -16.73 -4.09
N GLN A 175 14.46 -15.84 -4.85
CA GLN A 175 15.14 -14.71 -5.49
C GLN A 175 15.92 -13.84 -4.49
N LEU A 176 15.37 -13.61 -3.30
CA LEU A 176 15.98 -12.79 -2.26
C LEU A 176 17.21 -13.47 -1.66
N ALA A 177 17.14 -14.77 -1.35
CA ALA A 177 18.26 -15.59 -0.89
C ALA A 177 19.45 -15.54 -1.86
N ARG A 178 19.20 -15.63 -3.17
CA ARG A 178 20.26 -15.53 -4.19
C ARG A 178 20.94 -14.17 -4.20
N TYR A 179 20.18 -13.09 -4.01
CA TYR A 179 20.77 -11.75 -3.93
C TYR A 179 21.58 -11.58 -2.67
N ARG A 180 21.10 -12.07 -1.53
CA ARG A 180 21.87 -12.08 -0.28
C ARG A 180 23.21 -12.78 -0.49
N LYS A 181 23.20 -14.01 -0.99
CA LYS A 181 24.44 -14.77 -1.22
C LYS A 181 25.45 -14.02 -2.09
N TRP A 182 24.98 -13.43 -3.20
CA TRP A 182 25.85 -12.65 -4.08
C TRP A 182 26.42 -11.40 -3.40
N VAL A 183 25.63 -10.74 -2.53
CA VAL A 183 26.06 -9.57 -1.77
C VAL A 183 27.06 -9.95 -0.69
N GLU A 184 26.84 -11.05 0.02
CA GLU A 184 27.77 -11.56 1.02
C GLU A 184 29.13 -11.94 0.41
N GLU A 185 29.13 -12.50 -0.81
CA GLU A 185 30.36 -12.79 -1.56
C GLU A 185 31.09 -11.52 -2.01
N LYS A 186 30.36 -10.49 -2.45
CA LYS A 186 30.97 -9.28 -3.06
C LYS A 186 31.25 -8.14 -2.08
N TYR A 187 30.43 -8.02 -1.05
CA TYR A 187 30.41 -6.97 -0.03
C TYR A 187 30.33 -7.63 1.34
N PRO A 188 31.36 -8.36 1.79
CA PRO A 188 31.29 -9.19 2.98
C PRO A 188 30.94 -8.39 4.24
N ALA A 189 30.09 -8.95 5.10
CA ALA A 189 29.58 -8.29 6.30
C ALA A 189 30.68 -7.92 7.33
N SER A 190 31.86 -8.53 7.23
CA SER A 190 33.04 -8.15 8.01
C SER A 190 33.57 -6.75 7.69
N HIS A 191 33.25 -6.22 6.51
CA HIS A 191 33.73 -4.92 6.02
C HIS A 191 32.62 -3.98 5.60
N PHE A 192 31.43 -4.51 5.27
CA PHE A 192 30.30 -3.74 4.77
C PHE A 192 29.09 -3.86 5.67
N LYS A 193 28.47 -2.72 5.99
CA LYS A 193 27.09 -2.68 6.45
C LYS A 193 26.16 -2.98 5.28
N GLN A 194 25.35 -4.02 5.41
CA GLN A 194 24.44 -4.48 4.36
C GLN A 194 22.99 -4.17 4.75
N CYS A 195 22.21 -3.63 3.81
CA CYS A 195 20.76 -3.47 3.96
C CYS A 195 20.05 -4.06 2.76
N PHE A 196 19.04 -4.89 3.03
CA PHE A 196 18.22 -5.54 2.03
C PHE A 196 16.78 -5.05 2.16
N VAL A 197 16.19 -4.53 1.09
CA VAL A 197 14.85 -3.95 1.09
C VAL A 197 14.00 -4.63 0.03
N LEU A 198 12.84 -5.15 0.43
CA LEU A 198 11.81 -5.60 -0.49
C LEU A 198 10.78 -4.48 -0.62
N LEU A 199 10.88 -3.71 -1.69
CA LEU A 199 9.93 -2.65 -2.02
C LEU A 199 8.79 -3.25 -2.84
N SER A 200 7.55 -3.18 -2.36
CA SER A 200 6.45 -3.95 -2.98
C SER A 200 5.10 -3.21 -2.99
N LEU A 201 4.51 -3.01 -4.16
CA LEU A 201 3.15 -2.47 -4.31
C LEU A 201 2.12 -3.55 -3.95
N ARG A 202 2.28 -4.75 -4.52
CA ARG A 202 1.55 -5.93 -4.07
C ARG A 202 1.96 -6.31 -2.66
N ASN A 203 1.06 -6.81 -1.83
CA ASN A 203 1.42 -7.39 -0.54
C ASN A 203 2.25 -8.68 -0.72
N ASN A 204 3.58 -8.56 -0.60
CA ASN A 204 4.54 -9.67 -0.62
C ASN A 204 5.18 -9.90 0.75
N ARG A 205 4.58 -9.43 1.84
CA ARG A 205 5.15 -9.49 3.20
C ARG A 205 5.48 -10.92 3.62
N ARG A 206 4.66 -11.91 3.21
CA ARG A 206 4.90 -13.34 3.51
C ARG A 206 6.10 -13.94 2.75
N GLN A 207 6.55 -13.29 1.69
CA GLN A 207 7.71 -13.68 0.90
C GLN A 207 8.96 -12.87 1.25
N CYS A 208 8.84 -11.91 2.17
CA CYS A 208 9.97 -11.18 2.72
C CYS A 208 10.78 -12.12 3.61
N GLU A 209 12.07 -12.25 3.34
CA GLU A 209 12.95 -13.05 4.18
C GLU A 209 13.33 -12.28 5.46
N LYS A 210 13.80 -13.00 6.48
CA LYS A 210 14.03 -12.47 7.84
C LYS A 210 14.88 -11.19 7.88
N ASP A 211 15.94 -11.12 7.09
CA ASP A 211 16.87 -9.98 7.10
C ASP A 211 16.58 -8.95 5.99
N TRP A 212 15.40 -9.06 5.35
CA TRP A 212 14.90 -8.06 4.41
C TRP A 212 13.91 -7.15 5.11
N ILE A 213 14.09 -5.85 4.94
CA ILE A 213 13.14 -4.83 5.35
C ILE A 213 12.02 -4.80 4.31
N TYR A 214 10.79 -5.08 4.74
CA TYR A 214 9.62 -4.93 3.88
C TYR A 214 9.19 -3.47 3.83
N CYS A 215 9.11 -2.89 2.63
CA CYS A 215 8.60 -1.55 2.39
C CYS A 215 7.47 -1.62 1.37
N ASP A 216 6.30 -1.08 1.71
CA ASP A 216 5.22 -0.94 0.71
C ASP A 216 5.30 0.40 -0.02
N TYR A 217 4.63 0.45 -1.17
CA TYR A 217 4.60 1.66 -2.01
C TYR A 217 3.88 2.84 -1.33
N LEU A 218 3.05 2.58 -0.31
CA LEU A 218 2.40 3.64 0.47
C LEU A 218 3.44 4.36 1.34
N THR A 219 4.30 3.59 2.01
CA THR A 219 5.43 4.10 2.80
C THR A 219 6.40 4.86 1.90
N LEU A 220 6.72 4.35 0.72
CA LEU A 220 7.53 5.06 -0.28
C LEU A 220 6.88 6.39 -0.68
N PHE A 221 5.58 6.37 -1.00
CA PHE A 221 4.83 7.57 -1.37
C PHE A 221 4.88 8.62 -0.26
N GLN A 222 4.57 8.25 0.98
CA GLN A 222 4.64 9.14 2.14
C GLN A 222 6.06 9.68 2.37
N GLY A 223 7.08 8.82 2.24
CA GLY A 223 8.48 9.19 2.37
C GLY A 223 8.90 10.25 1.35
N LEU A 224 8.52 10.08 0.09
CA LEU A 224 8.80 11.06 -0.96
C LEU A 224 7.93 12.33 -0.84
N LEU A 225 6.67 12.18 -0.44
CA LEU A 225 5.75 13.30 -0.24
C LEU A 225 6.27 14.24 0.85
N ASN A 226 6.84 13.69 1.92
CA ASN A 226 7.31 14.41 3.11
C ASN A 226 8.83 14.63 3.13
N CYS A 227 9.55 14.31 2.05
CA CYS A 227 11.01 14.44 2.05
C CYS A 227 11.50 15.89 2.04
N GLY A 228 10.61 16.88 1.90
CA GLY A 228 10.96 18.31 1.88
C GLY A 228 11.62 18.79 0.58
N TYR A 229 11.85 17.87 -0.38
CA TYR A 229 12.38 18.16 -1.70
C TYR A 229 11.27 18.00 -2.74
N ARG A 230 11.08 19.03 -3.56
CA ARG A 230 10.08 19.07 -4.64
C ARG A 230 10.79 19.50 -5.92
N ASP A 231 10.92 18.57 -6.85
CA ASP A 231 11.32 18.86 -8.21
C ASP A 231 10.43 18.08 -9.19
N ARG A 232 10.55 18.39 -10.47
CA ARG A 232 9.70 17.79 -11.51
C ARG A 232 9.78 16.26 -11.57
N ILE A 233 10.92 15.67 -11.22
CA ILE A 233 11.11 14.21 -11.23
C ILE A 233 10.34 13.58 -10.06
N ILE A 234 10.43 14.17 -8.87
CA ILE A 234 9.72 13.70 -7.68
C ILE A 234 8.22 13.89 -7.85
N GLU A 235 7.76 15.05 -8.34
CA GLU A 235 6.34 15.33 -8.57
C GLU A 235 5.73 14.38 -9.61
N ASP A 236 6.42 14.15 -10.73
CA ASP A 236 5.99 13.18 -11.76
C ASP A 236 5.91 11.75 -11.19
N TYR A 237 6.90 11.35 -10.39
CA TYR A 237 6.88 10.03 -9.78
C TYR A 237 5.78 9.91 -8.72
N LEU A 238 5.55 10.94 -7.91
CA LEU A 238 4.44 10.98 -6.95
C LEU A 238 3.08 10.87 -7.66
N ALA A 239 2.90 11.51 -8.81
CA ALA A 239 1.69 11.35 -9.64
C ALA A 239 1.53 9.89 -10.10
N THR A 240 2.62 9.24 -10.53
CA THR A 240 2.59 7.80 -10.87
C THR A 240 2.17 6.95 -9.68
N LEU A 241 2.81 7.15 -8.52
CA LEU A 241 2.51 6.40 -7.31
C LEU A 241 1.06 6.61 -6.87
N TYR A 242 0.56 7.84 -6.94
CA TYR A 242 -0.81 8.19 -6.58
C TYR A 242 -1.85 7.45 -7.43
N LYS A 243 -1.63 7.33 -8.75
CA LYS A 243 -2.49 6.54 -9.64
C LYS A 243 -2.44 5.03 -9.35
N LEU A 244 -1.26 4.51 -9.01
CA LEU A 244 -1.06 3.08 -8.73
C LEU A 244 -1.59 2.64 -7.37
N LEU A 245 -1.57 3.54 -6.39
CA LEU A 245 -2.08 3.25 -5.07
C LEU A 245 -3.60 3.09 -5.13
N PRO A 246 -4.18 2.15 -4.37
CA PRO A 246 -5.63 1.88 -4.34
C PRO A 246 -6.43 2.99 -3.61
N ILE A 247 -5.91 4.22 -3.66
CA ILE A 247 -6.33 5.41 -2.94
C ILE A 247 -6.60 6.54 -3.96
N ASN A 248 -7.01 6.20 -5.18
CA ASN A 248 -7.30 7.20 -6.19
C ASN A 248 -8.45 8.09 -5.67
N LEU A 249 -8.12 9.26 -5.09
CA LEU A 249 -9.06 10.14 -4.36
C LEU A 249 -10.05 10.83 -5.32
N GLN A 250 -10.02 10.50 -6.61
CA GLN A 250 -10.99 10.95 -7.61
C GLN A 250 -12.34 10.23 -7.50
N ILE A 251 -12.49 9.25 -6.62
CA ILE A 251 -13.76 8.55 -6.42
C ILE A 251 -14.65 9.42 -5.51
N THR A 252 -15.74 9.93 -6.09
CA THR A 252 -16.96 10.40 -5.40
C THR A 252 -17.11 9.67 -4.06
N PRO A 253 -17.28 10.35 -2.90
CA PRO A 253 -17.10 9.73 -1.58
C PRO A 253 -17.98 8.49 -1.42
N CYS A 254 -17.42 7.32 -1.70
CA CYS A 254 -18.03 6.05 -1.34
C CYS A 254 -17.52 5.70 0.06
N LEU A 255 -18.40 5.17 0.90
CA LEU A 255 -18.09 4.73 2.27
C LEU A 255 -16.89 3.75 2.34
N CYS A 256 -16.52 3.16 1.20
CA CYS A 256 -15.42 2.23 0.99
C CYS A 256 -14.02 2.90 0.98
N ASP A 257 -13.89 4.14 0.51
CA ASP A 257 -12.59 4.77 0.23
C ASP A 257 -12.00 5.53 1.43
N ILE A 258 -12.81 5.88 2.42
CA ILE A 258 -12.41 6.85 3.45
C ILE A 258 -11.59 6.23 4.58
N LYS A 259 -11.79 4.95 4.91
CA LYS A 259 -10.89 4.23 5.82
C LYS A 259 -9.46 4.11 5.28
N ARG A 260 -9.25 4.25 3.97
CA ARG A 260 -7.91 4.28 3.35
C ARG A 260 -7.29 5.67 3.42
N ILE A 261 -8.11 6.70 3.34
CA ILE A 261 -7.74 8.11 3.44
C ILE A 261 -7.33 8.50 4.87
N GLU A 262 -8.06 8.05 5.89
CA GLU A 262 -7.71 8.34 7.29
C GLU A 262 -6.31 7.82 7.68
N LYS A 263 -5.84 6.74 7.04
CA LYS A 263 -4.49 6.19 7.25
C LYS A 263 -3.36 6.97 6.56
N LEU A 264 -3.69 7.93 5.68
CA LEU A 264 -2.72 8.71 4.92
C LEU A 264 -2.39 10.05 5.57
N ILE A 265 -3.37 10.66 6.24
CA ILE A 265 -3.31 12.06 6.68
C ILE A 265 -2.94 12.18 8.16
N LEU A 266 -3.23 11.14 8.95
CA LEU A 266 -2.87 11.10 10.36
C LEU A 266 -1.65 10.19 10.55
N PRO A 267 -0.60 10.64 11.26
CA PRO A 267 0.59 9.84 11.56
C PRO A 267 0.27 8.61 12.41
#